data_AF-A0A7C1CTS0-F1
#
_entry.id   AF-A0A7C1CTS0-F1
#
_cell.length_a   1.000
_cell.length_b   1.000
_cell.length_c   1.000
_cell.angle_alpha   90.00
_cell.angle_beta   90.00
_cell.angle_gamma   90.00
#
_symmetry.space_group_name_H-M   'P 1'
#
loop_
_entity.id
_entity.type
_entity.pdbx_description
1 polymer ?
#
loop_
_entity_poly.entity_id
_entity_poly.type
_entity_poly.pdbx_seq_one_letter_code
_entity_poly.pdbx_strand_id
1 'polypeptide(L)'
;MNIPMTKREMDQRGWVSLDIIIVTGDAFVDHPSFGSAIIARVLESAGWKVGVISQPDWRTTEDISALGRPRLFFGITSGNVDSMVANYTSTGRKRKSDDYTPGGIGGKRPDRATTVYSNLIRQAFKDTFVVIGGIEASLRRFSHYD
;
A
#
# COMPACT_ATOMS: atom_id res chain seq x y z
N MET A 1 19.01 3.83 -6.35
CA MET A 1 18.12 5.01 -6.48
C MET A 1 16.82 4.70 -5.73
N ASN A 2 16.32 5.56 -4.84
CA ASN A 2 15.17 5.24 -3.97
C ASN A 2 13.84 5.35 -4.70
N ILE A 3 12.92 4.40 -4.51
CA ILE A 3 11.56 4.47 -5.06
C ILE A 3 10.85 5.74 -4.52
N PRO A 4 10.31 6.62 -5.38
CA PRO A 4 9.62 7.84 -4.95
C PRO A 4 8.41 7.56 -4.07
N MET A 5 8.31 8.28 -2.96
CA MET A 5 7.13 8.33 -2.08
C MET A 5 6.55 9.74 -1.97
N THR A 6 7.22 10.73 -2.57
CA THR A 6 6.80 12.13 -2.58
C THR A 6 6.92 12.75 -3.98
N LYS A 7 6.15 13.81 -4.25
CA LYS A 7 6.29 14.59 -5.50
C LYS A 7 7.70 15.15 -5.67
N ARG A 8 8.34 15.60 -4.59
CA ARG A 8 9.73 16.10 -4.63
C ARG A 8 10.71 15.04 -5.16
N GLU A 9 10.55 13.79 -4.77
CA GLU A 9 11.40 12.69 -5.28
C GLU A 9 11.08 12.35 -6.74
N MET A 10 9.83 12.53 -7.19
CA MET A 10 9.47 12.45 -8.61
C MET A 10 10.14 13.58 -9.41
N ASP A 11 10.12 14.81 -8.89
CA ASP A 11 10.74 15.99 -9.53
C ASP A 11 12.26 15.80 -9.68
N GLN A 12 12.93 15.24 -8.67
CA GLN A 12 14.35 14.88 -8.72
C GLN A 12 14.68 13.87 -9.83
N ARG A 13 13.70 13.04 -10.24
CA ARG A 13 13.82 12.11 -11.36
C ARG A 13 13.32 12.68 -12.69
N GLY A 14 12.82 13.92 -12.71
CA GLY A 14 12.19 14.54 -13.87
C GLY A 14 10.87 13.88 -14.27
N TRP A 15 10.17 13.25 -13.31
CA TRP A 15 8.94 12.50 -13.56
C TRP A 15 7.71 13.35 -13.26
N VAL A 16 6.95 13.68 -14.30
CA VAL A 16 5.67 14.40 -14.16
C VAL A 16 4.54 13.46 -13.68
N SER A 17 4.63 12.18 -14.00
CA SER A 17 3.65 11.16 -13.61
C SER A 17 4.31 9.79 -13.45
N LEU A 18 3.64 8.95 -12.66
CA LEU A 18 4.01 7.55 -12.43
C LEU A 18 3.17 6.64 -13.33
N ASP A 19 3.74 5.51 -13.73
CA ASP A 19 3.00 4.46 -14.42
C ASP A 19 2.20 3.64 -13.43
N ILE A 20 2.81 3.32 -12.28
CA ILE A 20 2.25 2.44 -11.25
C ILE A 20 2.49 3.07 -9.88
N ILE A 21 1.46 3.07 -9.04
CA ILE A 21 1.57 3.45 -7.63
C ILE A 21 1.23 2.24 -6.78
N ILE A 22 2.15 1.84 -5.91
CA ILE A 22 1.93 0.76 -4.94
C ILE A 22 1.47 1.37 -3.62
N VAL A 23 0.33 0.91 -3.11
CA VAL A 23 -0.22 1.28 -1.81
C VAL A 23 -0.03 0.10 -0.86
N THR A 24 0.62 0.34 0.28
CA THR A 24 0.91 -0.69 1.27
C THR A 24 0.46 -0.28 2.67
N GLY A 25 -0.08 -1.25 3.42
CA GLY A 25 -0.44 -1.08 4.83
C GLY A 25 0.75 -1.08 5.80
N ASP A 26 1.95 -1.38 5.32
CA ASP A 26 3.21 -1.30 6.09
C ASP A 26 3.92 0.02 5.84
N ALA A 27 4.89 0.36 6.71
CA ALA A 27 5.97 1.26 6.33
C ALA A 27 6.67 0.74 5.07
N PHE A 28 6.99 1.62 4.13
CA PHE A 28 7.83 1.22 3.01
C PHE A 28 9.29 1.15 3.46
N VAL A 29 9.82 -0.07 3.45
CA VAL A 29 11.24 -0.35 3.66
C VAL A 29 11.75 -1.07 2.42
N ASP A 30 12.73 -0.48 1.74
CA ASP A 30 13.34 -1.04 0.54
C ASP A 30 14.28 -2.20 0.91
N HIS A 31 13.68 -3.32 1.30
CA HIS A 31 14.35 -4.52 1.78
C HIS A 31 13.66 -5.78 1.24
N PRO A 32 14.39 -6.86 0.88
CA PRO A 32 13.80 -8.08 0.29
C PRO A 32 12.82 -8.82 1.21
N SER A 33 12.74 -8.50 2.50
CA SER A 33 11.70 -9.05 3.37
C SER A 33 10.33 -8.38 3.18
N PHE A 34 10.25 -7.30 2.40
CA PHE A 34 9.01 -6.57 2.12
C PHE A 34 8.56 -6.85 0.69
N GLY A 35 7.41 -7.52 0.55
CA GLY A 35 6.89 -7.89 -0.77
C GLY A 35 6.63 -6.67 -1.67
N SER A 36 6.14 -5.56 -1.09
CA SER A 36 5.93 -4.30 -1.81
C SER A 36 7.22 -3.72 -2.39
N ALA A 37 8.35 -3.84 -1.68
CA ALA A 37 9.66 -3.40 -2.16
C ALA A 37 10.15 -4.26 -3.33
N ILE A 38 10.04 -5.58 -3.23
CA ILE A 38 10.40 -6.49 -4.33
C ILE A 38 9.59 -6.14 -5.59
N ILE A 39 8.26 -6.03 -5.47
CA ILE A 39 7.40 -5.71 -6.60
C ILE A 39 7.75 -4.34 -7.20
N ALA A 40 7.98 -3.33 -6.37
CA ALA A 40 8.38 -2.01 -6.83
C ALA A 40 9.68 -2.08 -7.65
N ARG A 41 10.69 -2.81 -7.15
CA ARG A 41 11.99 -2.97 -7.80
C ARG A 41 11.93 -3.76 -9.09
N VAL A 42 11.16 -4.85 -9.12
CA VAL A 42 10.95 -5.64 -10.33
C VAL A 42 10.29 -4.78 -11.41
N LEU A 43 9.24 -4.03 -11.08
CA LEU A 43 8.56 -3.14 -12.03
C LEU A 43 9.47 -2.00 -12.51
N GLU A 44 10.24 -1.37 -11.60
CA GLU A 44 11.21 -0.34 -11.96
C GLU A 44 12.31 -0.90 -12.88
N SER A 45 12.81 -2.10 -12.59
CA SER A 45 13.82 -2.78 -13.43
C SER A 45 13.31 -3.13 -14.83
N ALA A 46 11.99 -3.32 -14.98
CA ALA A 46 11.32 -3.50 -16.26
C ALA A 46 11.08 -2.17 -17.01
N GLY A 47 11.52 -1.04 -16.46
CA GLY A 47 11.45 0.28 -17.11
C GLY A 47 10.24 1.14 -16.73
N TRP A 48 9.41 0.70 -15.77
CA TRP A 48 8.24 1.47 -15.34
C TRP A 48 8.56 2.53 -14.29
N LYS A 49 7.84 3.66 -14.32
CA LYS A 49 7.91 4.68 -13.28
C LYS A 49 7.01 4.27 -12.11
N VAL A 50 7.64 3.78 -11.04
CA VAL A 50 6.93 3.27 -9.86
C VAL A 50 7.09 4.23 -8.71
N GLY A 51 6.01 4.49 -7.97
CA GLY A 51 6.05 5.15 -6.67
C GLY A 51 5.28 4.37 -5.61
N VAL A 52 5.46 4.73 -4.34
CA VAL A 52 4.85 4.03 -3.21
C VAL A 52 4.13 5.02 -2.29
N ILE A 53 2.92 4.65 -1.87
CA ILE A 53 2.18 5.29 -0.77
C ILE A 53 2.12 4.30 0.39
N SER A 54 2.85 4.56 1.46
CA SER A 54 2.92 3.70 2.64
C SER A 54 2.03 4.21 3.77
N GLN A 55 1.19 3.33 4.32
CA GLN A 55 0.28 3.61 5.43
C GLN A 55 -0.52 4.91 5.28
N PRO A 56 -1.19 5.14 4.13
CA PRO A 56 -2.00 6.35 3.98
C PRO A 56 -3.08 6.39 5.06
N ASP A 57 -3.34 7.58 5.62
CA ASP A 57 -4.54 7.77 6.43
C ASP A 57 -5.76 7.52 5.54
N TRP A 58 -6.57 6.55 5.95
CA TRP A 58 -7.72 6.09 5.18
C TRP A 58 -9.00 6.83 5.51
N ARG A 59 -8.95 7.75 6.47
CA ARG A 59 -10.11 8.57 6.87
C ARG A 59 -10.46 9.61 5.81
N THR A 60 -9.50 9.93 4.94
CA THR A 60 -9.61 11.01 3.97
C THR A 60 -8.82 10.66 2.69
N THR A 61 -8.98 11.39 1.60
CA THR A 61 -8.39 11.04 0.29
C THR A 61 -7.07 11.76 -0.02
N GLU A 62 -6.53 12.56 0.89
CA GLU A 62 -5.35 13.39 0.64
C GLU A 62 -4.10 12.52 0.48
N ASP A 63 -3.87 11.58 1.41
CA ASP A 63 -2.68 10.73 1.38
C ASP A 63 -2.67 9.81 0.16
N ILE A 64 -3.82 9.23 -0.21
CA ILE A 64 -3.92 8.38 -1.40
C ILE A 64 -3.69 9.17 -2.71
N SER A 65 -3.90 10.49 -2.66
CA SER A 65 -3.75 11.39 -3.80
C SER A 65 -2.38 12.06 -3.84
N ALA A 66 -1.49 11.80 -2.87
CA ALA A 66 -0.23 12.51 -2.69
C ALA A 66 0.68 12.45 -3.94
N LEU A 67 0.65 11.33 -4.67
CA LEU A 67 1.44 11.11 -5.90
C LEU A 67 0.64 11.34 -7.20
N GLY A 68 -0.63 11.71 -7.10
CA GLY A 68 -1.53 11.87 -8.25
C GLY A 68 -2.01 10.55 -8.85
N ARG A 69 -2.56 10.64 -10.07
CA ARG A 69 -3.13 9.49 -10.80
C ARG A 69 -2.02 8.74 -11.56
N PRO A 70 -1.90 7.41 -11.41
CA PRO A 70 -0.97 6.60 -12.20
C PRO A 70 -1.50 6.42 -13.62
N ARG A 71 -0.60 6.22 -14.59
CA ARG A 71 -0.97 5.99 -15.99
C ARG A 71 -1.58 4.61 -16.23
N LEU A 72 -1.19 3.61 -15.46
CA LEU A 72 -1.64 2.22 -15.62
C LEU A 72 -2.60 1.82 -14.51
N PHE A 73 -2.10 1.66 -13.27
CA PHE A 73 -2.92 1.16 -12.16
C PHE A 73 -2.36 1.51 -10.79
N PHE A 74 -3.22 1.41 -9.78
CA PHE A 74 -2.82 1.30 -8.37
C PHE A 74 -2.68 -0.17 -7.97
N GLY A 75 -1.53 -0.55 -7.44
CA GLY A 75 -1.29 -1.87 -6.86
C GLY A 75 -1.47 -1.81 -5.34
N ILE A 76 -2.31 -2.66 -4.75
CA ILE A 76 -2.65 -2.58 -3.32
C ILE A 76 -2.27 -3.86 -2.59
N THR A 77 -1.69 -3.71 -1.41
CA THR A 77 -1.44 -4.80 -0.45
C THR A 77 -1.67 -4.35 0.99
N SER A 78 -2.12 -5.25 1.86
CA SER A 78 -2.20 -5.00 3.30
C SER A 78 -0.83 -4.89 3.98
N GLY A 79 0.25 -5.28 3.28
CA GLY A 79 1.59 -5.41 3.82
C GLY A 79 2.05 -6.87 3.91
N ASN A 80 3.06 -7.11 4.74
CA ASN A 80 3.67 -8.41 5.00
C ASN A 80 2.77 -9.36 5.80
N VAL A 81 1.70 -8.84 6.41
CA VAL A 81 0.70 -9.61 7.16
C VAL A 81 -0.71 -9.15 6.81
N ASP A 82 -1.70 -9.99 7.09
CA ASP A 82 -3.11 -9.59 7.02
C ASP A 82 -3.40 -8.48 8.04
N SER A 83 -4.22 -7.50 7.66
CA SER A 83 -4.47 -6.32 8.50
C SER A 83 -5.21 -6.66 9.80
N MET A 84 -6.04 -7.71 9.81
CA MET A 84 -6.69 -8.17 11.03
C MET A 84 -5.68 -8.80 11.99
N VAL A 85 -4.69 -9.53 11.47
CA VAL A 85 -3.61 -10.10 12.29
C VAL A 85 -2.71 -8.99 12.87
N ALA A 86 -2.47 -7.93 12.10
CA ALA A 86 -1.72 -6.76 12.57
C ALA A 86 -2.49 -5.96 13.63
N ASN A 87 -3.81 -5.85 13.48
CA ASN A 87 -4.63 -5.03 14.37
C ASN A 87 -5.14 -5.79 15.60
N TYR A 88 -5.22 -7.12 15.57
CA TYR A 88 -5.80 -7.92 16.63
C TYR A 88 -4.89 -9.08 17.09
N THR A 89 -5.04 -9.43 18.36
CA THR A 89 -4.51 -10.67 18.93
C THR A 89 -5.38 -11.86 18.52
N SER A 90 -4.89 -13.08 18.71
CA SER A 90 -5.66 -14.31 18.44
C SER A 90 -6.96 -14.41 19.24
N THR A 91 -7.07 -13.69 20.36
CA THR A 91 -8.28 -13.62 21.19
C THR A 91 -9.21 -12.46 20.80
N GLY A 92 -8.92 -11.74 19.70
CA GLY A 92 -9.75 -10.65 19.19
C GLY A 92 -9.54 -9.30 19.89
N ARG A 93 -8.57 -9.17 20.79
CA ARG A 93 -8.23 -7.87 21.41
C ARG A 93 -7.40 -7.02 20.47
N LYS A 94 -7.69 -5.72 20.38
CA LYS A 94 -6.91 -4.77 19.58
C LYS A 94 -5.47 -4.65 20.11
N ARG A 95 -4.51 -4.75 19.20
CA ARG A 95 -3.08 -4.54 19.49
C ARG A 95 -2.80 -3.05 19.68
N LYS A 96 -1.90 -2.75 20.62
CA LYS A 96 -1.40 -1.39 20.86
C LYS A 96 -0.22 -1.03 19.97
N SER A 97 0.44 -2.04 19.41
CA SER A 97 1.62 -1.91 18.57
C SER A 97 1.45 -2.65 17.23
N ASP A 98 2.17 -2.17 16.22
CA ASP A 98 2.28 -2.80 14.90
C ASP A 98 3.77 -2.79 14.49
N ASP A 99 4.35 -3.98 14.32
CA ASP A 99 5.77 -4.18 14.03
C ASP A 99 6.19 -3.59 12.67
N TYR A 100 5.24 -3.37 11.76
CA TYR A 100 5.48 -2.81 10.44
C TYR A 100 5.10 -1.32 10.34
N THR A 101 4.77 -0.67 11.46
CA THR A 101 4.48 0.77 11.50
C THR A 101 5.69 1.53 12.05
N PRO A 102 6.06 2.72 11.51
CA PRO A 102 7.13 3.53 12.08
C PRO A 102 6.87 3.87 13.55
N GLY A 103 7.85 3.61 14.41
CA GLY A 103 7.71 3.79 15.86
C GLY A 103 6.86 2.73 16.56
N GLY A 104 6.43 1.67 15.86
CA GLY A 104 5.68 0.56 16.43
C GLY A 104 4.25 0.92 16.87
N ILE A 105 3.71 2.05 16.41
CA ILE A 105 2.43 2.59 16.89
C ILE A 105 1.26 1.82 16.26
N GLY A 106 0.35 1.28 17.07
CA GLY A 106 -0.83 0.60 16.56
C GLY A 106 -1.85 1.56 15.91
N GLY A 107 -2.70 1.02 15.03
CA GLY A 107 -3.83 1.77 14.46
C GLY A 107 -3.47 2.72 13.32
N LYS A 108 -2.33 2.51 12.65
CA LYS A 108 -1.97 3.15 11.37
C LYS A 108 -2.39 2.36 10.14
N ARG A 109 -2.86 1.13 10.32
CA ARG A 109 -3.44 0.28 9.28
C ARG A 109 -4.93 0.09 9.53
N PRO A 110 -5.81 0.30 8.52
CA PRO A 110 -7.22 -0.03 8.67
C PRO A 110 -7.43 -1.54 8.74
N ASP A 111 -8.53 -1.94 9.38
CA ASP A 111 -9.05 -3.30 9.24
C ASP A 111 -9.47 -3.53 7.78
N ARG A 112 -9.17 -4.71 7.24
CA ARG A 112 -9.42 -5.07 5.84
C ARG A 112 -8.77 -4.06 4.89
N ALA A 113 -7.51 -3.73 5.15
CA ALA A 113 -6.77 -2.64 4.50
C ALA A 113 -6.84 -2.65 2.97
N THR A 114 -6.74 -3.83 2.34
CA THR A 114 -6.83 -3.99 0.89
C THR A 114 -8.16 -3.45 0.34
N THR A 115 -9.27 -3.78 1.01
CA THR A 115 -10.61 -3.32 0.63
C THR A 115 -10.76 -1.82 0.88
N VAL A 116 -10.31 -1.34 2.06
CA VAL A 116 -10.40 0.07 2.43
C VAL A 116 -9.63 0.94 1.45
N TYR A 117 -8.37 0.62 1.16
CA TYR A 117 -7.57 1.38 0.20
C TYR A 117 -8.14 1.28 -1.22
N SER A 118 -8.70 0.14 -1.62
CA SER A 118 -9.37 0.02 -2.92
C SER A 118 -10.55 0.97 -3.05
N ASN A 119 -11.37 1.10 -2.00
CA ASN A 119 -12.50 2.02 -1.98
C ASN A 119 -12.05 3.48 -1.98
N LEU A 120 -11.00 3.79 -1.22
CA LEU A 120 -10.43 5.13 -1.16
C LEU A 120 -9.88 5.59 -2.52
N ILE A 121 -9.21 4.69 -3.24
CA ILE A 121 -8.76 4.95 -4.62
C ILE A 121 -9.94 5.20 -5.55
N ARG A 122 -11.01 4.40 -5.47
CA ARG A 122 -12.21 4.60 -6.30
C ARG A 122 -12.92 5.92 -5.99
N GLN A 123 -12.84 6.40 -4.74
CA GLN A 123 -13.37 7.69 -4.35
C GLN A 123 -12.54 8.84 -4.93
N ALA A 124 -11.21 8.76 -4.86
CA ALA A 124 -10.30 9.81 -5.32
C ALA A 124 -10.12 9.83 -6.85
N PHE A 125 -10.08 8.66 -7.49
CA PHE A 125 -9.71 8.49 -8.89
C PHE A 125 -10.67 7.56 -9.63
N LYS A 126 -11.80 8.12 -10.06
CA LYS A 126 -12.77 7.40 -10.90
C LYS A 126 -12.09 6.79 -12.14
N ASP A 127 -12.51 5.57 -12.48
CA ASP A 127 -12.07 4.81 -13.66
C ASP A 127 -10.58 4.45 -13.68
N THR A 128 -9.92 4.37 -12.53
CA THR A 128 -8.53 3.87 -12.44
C THR A 128 -8.52 2.38 -12.15
N PHE A 129 -7.66 1.64 -12.85
CA PHE A 129 -7.47 0.22 -12.57
C PHE A 129 -6.84 0.00 -11.20
N VAL A 130 -7.37 -0.99 -10.48
CA VAL A 130 -6.88 -1.41 -9.17
C VAL A 130 -6.51 -2.88 -9.26
N VAL A 131 -5.25 -3.18 -8.93
CA VAL A 131 -4.72 -4.54 -8.83
C VAL A 131 -4.45 -4.83 -7.36
N ILE A 132 -5.02 -5.91 -6.82
CA ILE A 132 -4.84 -6.30 -5.41
C ILE A 132 -3.96 -7.54 -5.30
N GLY A 133 -3.13 -7.60 -4.27
CA GLY A 133 -2.22 -8.72 -4.02
C GLY A 133 -1.74 -8.83 -2.57
N GLY A 134 -0.87 -9.80 -2.32
CA GLY A 134 -0.35 -10.12 -1.00
C GLY A 134 -1.24 -11.08 -0.19
N ILE A 135 -0.87 -11.29 1.07
CA ILE A 135 -1.46 -12.31 1.95
C ILE A 135 -2.96 -12.09 2.11
N GLU A 136 -3.38 -10.88 2.48
CA GLU A 136 -4.78 -10.55 2.72
C GLU A 136 -5.67 -10.78 1.49
N ALA A 137 -5.21 -10.33 0.31
CA ALA A 137 -5.96 -10.47 -0.94
C ALA A 137 -6.02 -11.93 -1.44
N SER A 138 -5.06 -12.76 -1.04
CA SER A 138 -4.96 -14.16 -1.49
C SER A 138 -5.72 -15.09 -0.56
N LEU A 139 -5.48 -14.99 0.76
CA LEU A 139 -6.11 -15.88 1.74
C LEU A 139 -7.62 -15.69 1.82
N ARG A 140 -8.11 -14.45 1.64
CA ARG A 140 -9.55 -14.18 1.63
C ARG A 140 -10.30 -14.79 0.44
N ARG A 141 -9.60 -15.32 -0.58
CA ARG A 141 -10.23 -16.12 -1.65
C ARG A 141 -10.39 -17.59 -1.28
N PHE A 142 -9.58 -18.08 -0.34
CA PHE A 142 -9.63 -19.48 0.11
C PHE A 142 -10.60 -19.67 1.27
N SER A 143 -10.77 -18.66 2.10
CA SER A 143 -11.68 -18.69 3.23
C SER A 143 -13.09 -18.22 2.82
N HIS A 144 -14.04 -19.16 2.68
CA HIS A 144 -15.45 -18.91 2.95
C HIS A 144 -15.60 -18.52 4.44
N TYR A 145 -15.22 -17.29 4.78
CA TYR A 145 -15.41 -16.75 6.13
C TYR A 145 -15.91 -15.32 5.98
N ASP A 146 -17.17 -15.16 6.40
CA ASP A 146 -18.03 -13.96 6.37
C ASP A 146 -17.39 -12.68 6.97
#